data_AF-A0A1E5H534-F1
#
_entry.id   AF-A0A1E5H534-F1
#
_cell.length_a   1.000
_cell.length_b   1.000
_cell.length_c   1.000
_cell.angle_alpha   90.00
_cell.angle_beta   90.00
_cell.angle_gamma   90.00
#
_symmetry.space_group_name_H-M   'P 1'
#
loop_
_entity.id
_entity.type
_entity.pdbx_description
1 polymer ?
#
loop_
_entity_poly.entity_id
_entity_poly.type
_entity_poly.pdbx_seq_one_letter_code
_entity_poly.pdbx_strand_id
1 'polypeptide(L)'
;MSRKTERILVRLLGCWQVIDGVITILLYSMYKRNQLSGVTNLSNEHAKAIDAAFGNIFIFIAMFGTLLIGCGLFNLVVAKRYIKDNQMNQKVGIWLIALSIFSYFSMDLLSVVLGMSAAVILLSKNKGIRRHQELTTG
;
A
#
# COMPACT_ATOMS: atom_id res chain seq x y z
N MET A 1 1.96 27.58 -4.94
CA MET A 1 2.58 26.68 -3.91
C MET A 1 3.14 25.43 -4.58
N SER A 2 4.39 25.06 -4.35
CA SER A 2 4.96 23.84 -4.93
C SER A 2 4.34 22.58 -4.29
N ARG A 3 3.97 21.59 -5.11
CA ARG A 3 3.49 20.27 -4.65
C ARG A 3 4.59 19.19 -4.63
N LYS A 4 5.84 19.58 -4.35
CA LYS A 4 6.98 18.65 -4.39
C LYS A 4 6.94 17.63 -3.25
N THR A 5 6.64 18.08 -2.03
CA THR A 5 6.57 17.22 -0.84
C THR A 5 5.51 16.14 -0.95
N GLU A 6 4.31 16.46 -1.44
CA GLU A 6 3.23 15.50 -1.65
C GLU A 6 3.64 14.43 -2.66
N ARG A 7 4.28 14.84 -3.77
CA ARG A 7 4.77 13.90 -4.78
C ARG A 7 5.83 12.96 -4.23
N ILE A 8 6.73 13.46 -3.37
CA ILE A 8 7.76 12.65 -2.74
C ILE A 8 7.12 11.65 -1.76
N LEU A 9 6.22 12.10 -0.88
CA LEU A 9 5.56 11.23 0.09
C LEU A 9 4.76 10.11 -0.59
N VAL A 10 3.98 10.44 -1.62
CA VAL A 10 3.19 9.42 -2.35
C VAL A 10 4.10 8.49 -3.16
N ARG A 11 5.26 8.95 -3.63
CA ARG A 11 6.27 8.06 -4.24
C ARG A 11 6.89 7.10 -3.24
N LEU A 12 7.28 7.60 -2.07
CA LEU A 12 7.84 6.78 -0.99
C LEU A 12 6.83 5.73 -0.53
N LEU A 13 5.55 6.12 -0.37
CA LEU A 13 4.45 5.20 -0.09
C LEU A 13 4.36 4.10 -1.16
N GLY A 14 4.36 4.50 -2.43
CA GLY A 14 4.28 3.55 -3.54
C GLY A 14 5.45 2.57 -3.57
N CYS A 15 6.68 3.07 -3.39
CA CYS A 15 7.86 2.21 -3.33
C CYS A 15 7.81 1.25 -2.14
N TRP A 16 7.42 1.74 -0.96
CA TRP A 16 7.31 0.92 0.24
C TRP A 16 6.29 -0.22 0.05
N GLN A 17 5.09 0.07 -0.46
CA GLN A 17 4.06 -0.95 -0.69
C GLN A 17 4.48 -2.04 -1.67
N VAL A 18 5.26 -1.69 -2.70
CA VAL A 18 5.84 -2.70 -3.61
C VAL A 18 6.85 -3.57 -2.87
N ILE A 19 7.76 -2.95 -2.11
CA ILE A 19 8.77 -3.68 -1.33
C ILE A 19 8.10 -4.60 -0.30
N ASP A 20 7.13 -4.09 0.44
CA ASP A 20 6.39 -4.84 1.47
C ASP A 20 5.60 -6.02 0.88
N GLY A 21 4.91 -5.81 -0.23
CA GLY A 21 4.21 -6.88 -0.94
C GLY A 21 5.17 -7.97 -1.45
N VAL A 22 6.35 -7.60 -1.96
CA VAL A 22 7.38 -8.56 -2.40
C VAL A 22 7.95 -9.33 -1.20
N ILE A 23 8.30 -8.64 -0.11
CA ILE A 23 8.81 -9.25 1.12
C ILE A 23 7.80 -10.25 1.68
N THR A 24 6.52 -9.87 1.72
CA THR A 24 5.42 -10.71 2.20
C THR A 24 5.34 -12.04 1.43
N ILE A 25 5.42 -11.99 0.09
CA ILE A 25 5.39 -13.18 -0.77
C ILE A 25 6.62 -14.06 -0.54
N LEU A 26 7.81 -13.45 -0.54
CA LEU A 26 9.08 -14.18 -0.44
C LEU A 26 9.26 -14.84 0.92
N LEU A 27 9.00 -14.13 2.02
CA LEU A 27 9.14 -14.67 3.37
C LEU A 27 8.22 -15.88 3.58
N TYR A 28 6.96 -15.79 3.14
CA TYR A 28 6.03 -16.90 3.31
C TYR A 28 6.36 -18.09 2.39
N SER A 29 6.85 -17.82 1.18
CA SER A 29 7.35 -18.87 0.28
C SER A 29 8.52 -19.64 0.91
N MET A 30 9.48 -18.93 1.52
CA MET A 30 10.60 -19.55 2.23
C MET A 30 10.14 -20.32 3.48
N TYR A 31 9.20 -19.76 4.25
CA TYR A 31 8.62 -20.41 5.42
C TYR A 31 7.93 -21.73 5.06
N LYS A 32 7.10 -21.75 4.00
CA LYS A 32 6.47 -22.98 3.51
C LYS A 32 7.51 -24.05 3.17
N ARG A 33 8.61 -23.67 2.50
CA ARG A 33 9.67 -24.60 2.10
C ARG A 33 10.40 -25.23 3.29
N ASN A 34 10.73 -24.44 4.31
CA ASN A 34 11.41 -24.93 5.51
C ASN A 34 10.54 -25.87 6.34
N GLN A 35 9.23 -25.59 6.45
CA GLN A 35 8.32 -26.46 7.19
C GLN A 35 8.08 -27.79 6.48
N LEU A 36 7.96 -27.81 5.15
CA LEU A 36 7.83 -29.05 4.39
C LEU A 36 9.07 -29.95 4.51
N SER A 37 10.27 -29.37 4.58
CA SER A 37 11.51 -30.16 4.77
C SER A 37 11.63 -30.83 6.14
N GLY A 38 10.92 -30.35 7.17
CA GLY A 38 10.92 -30.93 8.52
C GLY A 38 9.89 -32.04 8.75
N VAL A 39 9.00 -32.28 7.78
CA VAL A 39 7.83 -33.18 7.87
C VAL A 39 8.13 -34.59 7.33
N THR A 40 9.40 -34.97 7.21
CA THR A 40 9.87 -36.23 6.61
C THR A 40 9.45 -37.52 7.35
N ASN A 41 8.90 -37.43 8.57
CA ASN A 41 8.54 -38.59 9.41
C ASN A 41 7.03 -38.75 9.71
N LEU A 42 6.15 -38.02 9.01
CA LEU A 42 4.70 -38.10 9.20
C LEU A 42 4.04 -39.10 8.24
N SER A 43 2.98 -39.77 8.68
CA SER A 43 2.12 -40.60 7.81
C SER A 43 1.69 -39.81 6.57
N ASN A 44 1.67 -40.47 5.40
CA ASN A 44 1.40 -39.86 4.10
C ASN A 44 0.08 -39.05 4.06
N GLU A 45 -0.91 -39.39 4.87
CA GLU A 45 -2.17 -38.64 4.97
C GLU A 45 -2.01 -37.32 5.76
N HIS A 46 -1.28 -37.35 6.88
CA HIS A 46 -1.00 -36.14 7.65
C HIS A 46 -0.10 -35.16 6.89
N ALA A 47 0.88 -35.67 6.13
CA ALA A 47 1.72 -34.83 5.28
C ALA A 47 0.91 -34.11 4.18
N LYS A 48 -0.06 -34.80 3.55
CA LYS A 48 -0.96 -34.20 2.55
C LYS A 48 -1.88 -33.13 3.12
N ALA A 49 -2.46 -33.38 4.29
CA ALA A 49 -3.34 -32.39 4.96
C ALA A 49 -2.58 -31.11 5.33
N ILE A 50 -1.33 -31.26 5.81
CA ILE A 50 -0.45 -30.14 6.16
C ILE A 50 -0.08 -29.33 4.90
N ASP A 51 0.33 -29.99 3.81
CA ASP A 51 0.70 -29.27 2.58
C ASP A 51 -0.50 -28.54 1.94
N ALA A 52 -1.70 -29.13 1.97
CA ALA A 52 -2.92 -28.48 1.48
C ALA A 52 -3.26 -27.20 2.28
N ALA A 53 -3.17 -27.25 3.62
CA ALA A 53 -3.39 -26.09 4.47
C ALA A 53 -2.37 -24.98 4.21
N PHE A 54 -1.07 -25.32 4.13
CA PHE A 54 -0.02 -24.34 3.80
C PHE A 54 -0.15 -23.79 2.38
N GLY A 55 -0.61 -24.60 1.42
CA GLY A 55 -0.94 -24.17 0.06
C GLY A 55 -2.01 -23.09 0.04
N ASN A 56 -3.13 -23.30 0.73
CA ASN A 56 -4.22 -22.33 0.78
C ASN A 56 -3.80 -21.01 1.44
N ILE A 57 -3.06 -21.08 2.55
CA ILE A 57 -2.58 -19.88 3.24
C ILE A 57 -1.56 -19.13 2.36
N PHE A 58 -0.65 -19.84 1.68
CA PHE A 58 0.28 -19.20 0.76
C PHE A 58 -0.45 -18.48 -0.39
N ILE A 59 -1.47 -19.09 -1.00
CA ILE A 59 -2.23 -18.45 -2.07
C ILE A 59 -2.91 -17.16 -1.55
N PHE A 60 -3.50 -17.21 -0.35
CA PHE A 60 -4.09 -16.03 0.28
C PHE A 60 -3.07 -14.90 0.49
N ILE A 61 -1.91 -15.23 1.05
CA ILE A 61 -0.82 -14.27 1.29
C ILE A 61 -0.23 -13.75 -0.03
N ALA A 62 -0.11 -14.60 -1.04
CA ALA A 62 0.38 -14.22 -2.35
C ALA A 62 -0.57 -13.25 -3.06
N MET A 63 -1.88 -13.48 -2.97
CA MET A 63 -2.90 -12.54 -3.46
C MET A 63 -2.82 -11.20 -2.72
N PHE A 64 -2.68 -11.23 -1.39
CA PHE A 64 -2.52 -10.03 -0.58
C PHE A 64 -1.26 -9.22 -0.94
N GLY A 65 -0.10 -9.88 -1.04
CA GLY A 65 1.15 -9.25 -1.46
C GLY A 65 1.07 -8.68 -2.88
N THR A 66 0.39 -9.36 -3.80
CA THR A 66 0.15 -8.87 -5.16
C THR A 66 -0.74 -7.62 -5.16
N LEU A 67 -1.76 -7.58 -4.29
CA LEU A 67 -2.61 -6.41 -4.11
C LEU A 67 -1.80 -5.21 -3.60
N LEU A 68 -0.91 -5.41 -2.61
CA LEU A 68 -0.02 -4.35 -2.12
C LEU A 68 0.89 -3.80 -3.22
N ILE A 69 1.47 -4.68 -4.05
CA ILE A 69 2.27 -4.27 -5.21
C ILE A 69 1.42 -3.43 -6.17
N GLY A 70 0.19 -3.86 -6.47
CA GLY A 70 -0.75 -3.13 -7.31
C GLY A 70 -1.06 -1.73 -6.76
N CYS A 71 -1.36 -1.61 -5.46
CA CYS A 71 -1.57 -0.33 -4.79
C CYS A 71 -0.32 0.55 -4.84
N GLY A 72 0.86 -0.02 -4.63
CA GLY A 72 2.13 0.69 -4.69
C GLY A 72 2.41 1.28 -6.08
N LEU A 73 2.23 0.48 -7.12
CA LEU A 73 2.34 0.93 -8.52
C LEU A 73 1.30 2.01 -8.84
N PHE A 74 0.06 1.85 -8.40
CA PHE A 74 -0.97 2.85 -8.57
C PHE A 74 -0.58 4.19 -7.93
N ASN A 75 -0.04 4.17 -6.71
CA ASN A 75 0.43 5.38 -6.02
C ASN A 75 1.58 6.07 -6.76
N LEU A 76 2.51 5.31 -7.34
CA LEU A 76 3.59 5.87 -8.18
C LEU A 76 3.01 6.60 -9.41
N VAL A 77 1.99 6.02 -10.05
CA VAL A 77 1.27 6.67 -11.16
C VAL A 77 0.54 7.92 -10.68
N VAL A 78 -0.15 7.86 -9.54
CA VAL A 78 -0.85 9.00 -8.93
C VAL A 78 0.10 10.17 -8.67
N ALA A 79 1.27 9.90 -8.07
CA ALA A 79 2.27 10.90 -7.79
C ALA A 79 2.83 11.56 -9.05
N LYS A 80 2.98 10.80 -10.15
CA LYS A 80 3.50 11.33 -11.42
C LYS A 80 2.46 12.08 -12.24
N ARG A 81 1.24 11.53 -12.36
CA ARG A 81 0.25 11.99 -13.34
C ARG A 81 -0.82 12.92 -12.76
N TYR A 82 -1.22 12.71 -11.51
CA TYR A 82 -2.38 13.38 -10.93
C TYR A 82 -1.98 14.53 -10.00
N ILE A 83 -0.87 14.44 -9.27
CA ILE A 83 -0.40 15.53 -8.39
C ILE A 83 0.33 16.61 -9.22
N LYS A 84 -0.45 17.51 -9.84
CA LYS A 84 0.04 18.70 -10.55
C LYS A 84 -0.03 19.95 -9.68
N ASP A 85 0.86 20.90 -9.96
CA ASP A 85 0.85 22.19 -9.29
C ASP A 85 -0.46 22.95 -9.64
N ASN A 86 -0.99 23.67 -8.67
CA ASN A 86 -2.22 24.49 -8.78
C ASN A 86 -3.54 23.77 -9.14
N GLN A 87 -3.60 22.43 -9.12
CA GLN A 87 -4.87 21.71 -9.32
C GLN A 87 -5.45 21.16 -8.01
N MET A 88 -6.77 21.31 -7.85
CA MET A 88 -7.47 20.79 -6.68
C MET A 88 -7.73 19.29 -6.82
N ASN A 89 -6.99 18.47 -6.07
CA ASN A 89 -7.02 17.00 -6.19
C ASN A 89 -7.71 16.32 -5.00
N GLN A 90 -8.96 16.67 -4.69
CA GLN A 90 -9.66 16.08 -3.54
C GLN A 90 -9.80 14.56 -3.62
N LYS A 91 -10.04 14.00 -4.82
CA LYS A 91 -10.15 12.55 -5.03
C LYS A 91 -8.88 11.79 -4.63
N VAL A 92 -7.70 12.35 -4.91
CA VAL A 92 -6.41 11.76 -4.51
C VAL A 92 -6.25 11.77 -3.00
N GLY A 93 -6.68 12.84 -2.32
CA GLY A 93 -6.67 12.90 -0.86
C GLY A 93 -7.54 11.82 -0.22
N ILE A 94 -8.78 11.65 -0.73
CA ILE A 94 -9.70 10.61 -0.25
C ILE A 94 -9.12 9.20 -0.47
N TRP A 95 -8.53 8.96 -1.65
CA TRP A 95 -7.85 7.70 -1.95
C TRP A 95 -6.74 7.39 -0.95
N LEU A 96 -5.88 8.37 -0.63
CA LEU A 96 -4.78 8.19 0.32
C LEU A 96 -5.28 7.90 1.75
N ILE A 97 -6.40 8.50 2.16
CA ILE A 97 -7.04 8.20 3.45
C ILE A 97 -7.56 6.76 3.46
N ALA A 98 -8.33 6.37 2.44
CA ALA A 98 -8.88 5.02 2.32
C ALA A 98 -7.76 3.97 2.34
N LEU A 99 -6.67 4.23 1.61
CA LEU A 99 -5.49 3.37 1.58
C LEU A 99 -4.79 3.30 2.94
N SER A 100 -4.69 4.42 3.67
CA SER A 100 -4.08 4.42 4.99
C SER A 100 -4.91 3.62 6.00
N ILE A 101 -6.23 3.69 5.92
CA ILE A 101 -7.13 2.86 6.73
C ILE A 101 -6.94 1.38 6.40
N PHE A 102 -6.84 1.04 5.11
CA PHE A 102 -6.55 -0.32 4.67
C PHE A 102 -5.20 -0.83 5.19
N SER A 103 -4.15 -0.01 5.13
CA SER A 103 -2.83 -0.34 5.67
C SER A 103 -2.85 -0.53 7.19
N TYR A 104 -3.70 0.22 7.91
CA TYR A 104 -3.87 0.02 9.35
C TYR A 104 -4.42 -1.37 9.69
N PHE A 105 -5.42 -1.86 8.95
CA PHE A 105 -5.94 -3.22 9.13
C PHE A 105 -4.91 -4.30 8.82
N SER A 106 -3.96 -3.98 7.94
CA SER A 106 -2.87 -4.87 7.55
C SER A 106 -1.65 -4.76 8.47
N MET A 107 -1.70 -3.93 9.51
CA MET A 107 -0.58 -3.59 10.40
C MET A 107 0.64 -2.97 9.69
N ASP A 108 0.47 -2.45 8.47
CA ASP A 108 1.53 -1.76 7.72
C ASP A 108 1.61 -0.30 8.16
N LEU A 109 2.25 -0.09 9.32
CA LEU A 109 2.39 1.22 9.97
C LEU A 109 3.13 2.24 9.10
N LEU A 110 4.09 1.80 8.27
CA LEU A 110 4.84 2.69 7.40
C LEU A 110 3.95 3.25 6.28
N SER A 111 3.11 2.42 5.66
CA SER A 111 2.11 2.92 4.71
C SER A 111 1.08 3.84 5.36
N VAL A 112 0.66 3.56 6.60
CA VAL A 112 -0.27 4.43 7.35
C VAL A 112 0.33 5.84 7.54
N VAL A 113 1.56 5.92 8.05
CA VAL A 113 2.22 7.20 8.33
C VAL A 113 2.44 7.99 7.03
N LEU A 114 2.94 7.34 5.98
CA LEU A 114 3.20 7.99 4.70
C LEU A 114 1.89 8.44 4.01
N GLY A 115 0.89 7.57 3.98
CA GLY A 115 -0.42 7.84 3.36
C GLY A 115 -1.19 8.95 4.07
N MET A 116 -1.29 8.91 5.40
CA MET A 116 -2.00 9.94 6.17
C MET A 116 -1.30 11.29 6.09
N SER A 117 0.03 11.32 6.20
CA SER A 117 0.81 12.55 6.06
C SER A 117 0.60 13.19 4.68
N ALA A 118 0.68 12.38 3.62
CA ALA A 118 0.43 12.85 2.26
C ALA A 118 -1.00 13.37 2.08
N ALA A 119 -1.99 12.66 2.62
CA ALA A 119 -3.40 13.04 2.55
C ALA A 119 -3.69 14.38 3.23
N VAL A 120 -3.21 14.57 4.47
CA VAL A 120 -3.43 15.78 5.25
C VAL A 120 -2.80 17.00 4.58
N ILE A 121 -1.56 16.88 4.10
CA ILE A 121 -0.87 17.96 3.39
C ILE A 121 -1.61 18.32 2.09
N LEU A 122 -2.05 17.31 1.33
CA LEU A 122 -2.72 17.53 0.07
C LEU A 122 -4.10 18.19 0.24
N LEU A 123 -4.88 17.75 1.23
CA LEU A 123 -6.20 18.30 1.52
C LEU A 123 -6.12 19.71 2.14
N SER A 124 -5.15 19.98 2.99
CA SER A 124 -4.96 21.32 3.59
C SER A 124 -4.60 22.36 2.53
N LYS A 125 -3.68 22.06 1.60
CA LYS A 125 -3.37 22.97 0.49
C LYS A 125 -4.53 23.15 -0.49
N ASN A 126 -5.34 22.12 -0.71
CA ASN A 126 -6.57 22.26 -1.52
C ASN A 126 -7.56 23.25 -0.88
N LYS A 127 -7.73 23.21 0.46
CA LYS A 127 -8.57 24.20 1.17
C LYS A 127 -8.01 25.62 1.03
N GLY A 128 -6.68 25.78 1.10
CA GLY A 128 -6.03 27.09 0.91
C GLY A 128 -6.26 27.69 -0.48
N ILE A 129 -6.15 26.87 -1.53
CA ILE A 129 -6.41 27.32 -2.93
C ILE A 129 -7.87 27.71 -3.11
N ARG A 130 -8.81 26.90 -2.59
CA ARG A 130 -10.24 27.18 -2.70
C ARG A 130 -10.59 28.54 -2.06
N ARG A 131 -10.07 28.79 -0.85
CA ARG A 131 -10.31 30.05 -0.13
C ARG A 131 -9.70 31.26 -0.84
N HIS A 132 -8.53 31.11 -1.46
CA HIS A 132 -7.94 32.17 -2.27
C HIS A 132 -8.78 32.47 -3.53
N GLN A 133 -9.33 31.44 -4.19
CA GLN A 133 -10.21 31.64 -5.33
C GLN A 133 -11.48 32.38 -4.94
N GLU A 134 -12.14 31.96 -3.86
CA GLU A 134 -13.33 32.61 -3.28
C GLU A 134 -13.09 34.10 -2.98
N LEU A 135 -11.92 34.48 -2.44
CA LEU A 135 -11.57 35.87 -2.12
C LEU A 135 -11.23 36.75 -3.33
N THR A 136 -10.87 36.17 -4.48
CA THR A 136 -10.52 36.92 -5.70
C THR A 136 -11.69 37.09 -6.67
N THR A 137 -12.78 36.34 -6.50
CA THR A 137 -13.96 36.37 -7.38
C THR A 137 -15.20 36.95 -6.72
N GLY A 138 -15.14 37.32 -5.44
CA GLY A 138 -16.20 38.04 -4.71
C GLY A 138 -15.80 39.48 -4.48
#